data_AF-A0A9E1TP90-F1
#
_entry.id   AF-A0A9E1TP90-F1
#
_cell.length_a   1.000
_cell.length_b   1.000
_cell.length_c   1.000
_cell.angle_alpha   90.00
_cell.angle_beta   90.00
_cell.angle_gamma   90.00
#
_symmetry.space_group_name_H-M   'P 1'
#
loop_
_entity.id
_entity.type
_entity.pdbx_description
1 polymer ?
#
loop_
_entity_poly.entity_id
_entity_poly.type
_entity_poly.pdbx_seq_one_letter_code
_entity_poly.pdbx_strand_id
1 'polypeptide(L)'
;MTTGGSSPKGADEVREALVAAAARLLGHLAPKRISGRVLAEEAGVNYGLVHHYFGGKEALLREGFDRLTESYAAGEELDASGRVEPFSLL
;
A
#
# COMPACT_ATOMS: atom_id res chain seq x y z
N MET A 1 -17.19 -11.14 13.33
CA MET A 1 -17.58 -11.68 12.00
C MET A 1 -16.35 -11.65 11.13
N THR A 2 -15.72 -12.81 10.89
CA THR A 2 -14.43 -12.91 10.20
C THR A 2 -14.70 -13.13 8.71
N THR A 3 -14.73 -12.08 7.90
CA THR A 3 -14.83 -12.24 6.44
C THR A 3 -13.52 -12.81 5.93
N GLY A 4 -13.50 -14.12 5.70
CA GLY A 4 -12.52 -14.74 4.81
C GLY A 4 -12.75 -14.16 3.41
N GLY A 5 -12.02 -13.10 3.08
CA GLY A 5 -12.10 -12.46 1.77
C GLY A 5 -11.69 -13.45 0.70
N SER A 6 -12.55 -13.67 -0.29
CA SER A 6 -12.17 -14.37 -1.51
C SER A 6 -10.98 -13.66 -2.14
N SER A 7 -10.00 -14.40 -2.64
CA SER A 7 -8.87 -13.83 -3.39
C SER A 7 -9.38 -12.85 -4.47
N PRO A 8 -8.72 -11.70 -4.67
CA PRO A 8 -9.12 -10.72 -5.68
C PRO A 8 -9.29 -11.38 -7.06
N LYS A 9 -10.39 -11.10 -7.76
CA LYS A 9 -10.72 -11.66 -9.07
C LYS A 9 -10.78 -10.55 -10.12
N GLY A 10 -9.91 -10.64 -11.12
CA GLY A 10 -9.85 -9.67 -12.21
C GLY A 10 -8.79 -8.58 -11.99
N ALA A 11 -8.50 -7.86 -13.07
CA ALA A 11 -7.34 -6.97 -13.13
C ALA A 11 -7.42 -5.82 -12.12
N ASP A 12 -8.57 -5.16 -12.02
CA ASP A 12 -8.74 -4.00 -11.15
C ASP A 12 -8.70 -4.40 -9.67
N GLU A 13 -9.35 -5.50 -9.28
CA GLU A 13 -9.33 -6.00 -7.91
C GLU A 13 -7.91 -6.41 -7.47
N VAL A 14 -7.15 -7.07 -8.36
CA VAL A 14 -5.74 -7.43 -8.06
C VAL A 14 -4.87 -6.19 -7.95
N ARG A 15 -5.04 -5.23 -8.86
CA ARG A 15 -4.28 -3.97 -8.83
C ARG A 15 -4.56 -3.20 -7.54
N GLU A 16 -5.84 -3.09 -7.16
CA GLU A 16 -6.25 -2.49 -5.90
C GLU A 16 -5.56 -3.20 -4.74
N ALA A 17 -5.74 -4.52 -4.61
CA ALA A 17 -5.27 -5.29 -3.46
C ALA A 17 -3.76 -5.14 -3.25
N LEU A 18 -3.00 -5.10 -4.35
CA LEU A 18 -1.56 -4.84 -4.33
C LEU A 18 -1.22 -3.44 -3.79
N VAL A 19 -1.90 -2.39 -4.25
CA VAL A 19 -1.64 -1.02 -3.78
C VAL A 19 -2.10 -0.85 -2.33
N ALA A 20 -3.21 -1.46 -1.92
CA ALA A 20 -3.66 -1.44 -0.53
C ALA A 20 -2.68 -2.17 0.39
N ALA A 21 -2.16 -3.33 -0.02
CA ALA A 21 -1.10 -4.03 0.67
C ALA A 21 0.17 -3.17 0.82
N ALA A 22 0.58 -2.49 -0.26
CA ALA A 22 1.74 -1.60 -0.23
C ALA A 22 1.55 -0.45 0.76
N ALA A 23 0.42 0.25 0.73
CA ALA A 23 0.11 1.34 1.65
C ALA A 23 0.11 0.86 3.11
N ARG A 24 -0.53 -0.29 3.41
CA ARG A 24 -0.52 -0.88 4.75
C ARG A 24 0.90 -1.19 5.23
N LEU A 25 1.72 -1.83 4.39
CA LEU A 25 3.09 -2.20 4.77
C LEU A 25 3.97 -0.97 4.97
N LEU A 26 3.83 0.07 4.14
CA LEU A 26 4.57 1.33 4.28
C LEU A 26 4.24 2.08 5.58
N GLY A 27 3.02 1.93 6.11
CA GLY A 27 2.65 2.45 7.43
C GLY A 27 3.38 1.77 8.61
N HIS A 28 3.99 0.59 8.39
CA HIS A 28 4.60 -0.21 9.47
C HIS A 28 6.08 -0.52 9.26
N LEU A 29 6.57 -0.48 8.01
CA LEU A 29 7.89 -0.96 7.63
C LEU A 29 8.58 0.04 6.69
N ALA A 30 9.89 0.22 6.88
CA ALA A 30 10.71 0.95 5.93
C ALA A 30 10.69 0.28 4.53
N PRO A 31 10.65 1.04 3.41
CA PRO A 31 10.52 0.50 2.05
C PRO A 31 11.53 -0.61 1.71
N LYS A 32 12.79 -0.47 2.16
CA LYS A 32 13.86 -1.46 1.95
C LYS A 32 13.56 -2.85 2.54
N ARG A 33 12.67 -2.94 3.53
CA ARG A 33 12.25 -4.20 4.15
C ARG A 33 11.05 -4.84 3.44
N ILE A 34 10.41 -4.13 2.52
CA ILE A 34 9.26 -4.63 1.78
C ILE A 34 9.77 -5.27 0.48
N SER A 35 9.58 -6.58 0.36
CA SER A 35 9.89 -7.33 -0.85
C SER A 35 8.63 -7.54 -1.69
N GLY A 36 8.79 -7.84 -2.98
CA GLY A 36 7.64 -8.17 -3.82
C GLY A 36 6.89 -9.43 -3.37
N ARG A 37 7.56 -10.37 -2.70
CA ARG A 37 6.90 -11.54 -2.10
C ARG A 37 6.01 -11.14 -0.93
N VAL A 38 6.51 -10.27 -0.04
CA VAL A 38 5.74 -9.74 1.09
C VAL A 38 4.53 -8.95 0.59
N LEU A 39 4.68 -8.16 -0.48
CA LEU A 39 3.56 -7.45 -1.13
C LEU A 39 2.50 -8.41 -1.66
N ALA A 40 2.91 -9.47 -2.36
CA ALA A 40 1.98 -10.43 -2.93
C ALA A 40 1.26 -11.26 -1.85
N GLU A 41 1.96 -11.63 -0.79
CA GLU A 41 1.41 -12.34 0.36
C GLU A 41 0.36 -11.49 1.10
N GLU A 42 0.71 -10.24 1.42
CA GLU A 42 -0.20 -9.28 2.07
C GLU A 42 -1.45 -8.98 1.20
N ALA A 43 -1.29 -8.98 -0.13
CA ALA A 43 -2.39 -8.80 -1.06
C ALA A 43 -3.21 -10.08 -1.33
N GLY A 44 -2.74 -11.25 -0.88
CA GLY A 44 -3.39 -12.54 -1.16
C GLY A 44 -3.35 -12.93 -2.64
N VAL A 45 -2.28 -12.57 -3.36
CA VAL A 45 -2.13 -12.81 -4.80
C VAL A 45 -0.82 -13.52 -5.16
N ASN A 46 -0.71 -13.99 -6.40
CA ASN A 46 0.53 -14.59 -6.89
C ASN A 46 1.63 -13.53 -7.09
N TYR A 47 2.87 -13.82 -6.66
CA TYR A 47 4.03 -12.93 -6.82
C TYR A 47 4.27 -12.43 -8.26
N GLY A 48 3.98 -13.25 -9.28
CA GLY A 48 4.13 -12.84 -10.68
C GLY A 48 3.27 -11.64 -11.05
N LEU A 49 2.16 -11.41 -10.33
CA LEU A 49 1.25 -10.29 -10.59
C LEU A 49 1.86 -8.95 -10.18
N VAL A 50 2.81 -8.92 -9.23
CA VAL A 50 3.54 -7.69 -8.88
C VAL A 50 4.32 -7.16 -10.09
N HIS A 51 5.03 -8.03 -10.80
CA HIS A 51 5.77 -7.65 -12.00
C HIS A 51 4.83 -7.39 -13.18
N HIS A 52 3.75 -8.15 -13.30
CA HIS A 52 2.77 -7.97 -14.38
C HIS A 52 2.09 -6.60 -14.34
N TYR A 53 1.60 -6.17 -13.17
CA TYR A 53 0.83 -4.93 -13.05
C TYR A 53 1.68 -3.68 -12.83
N PHE A 54 2.83 -3.81 -12.15
CA PHE A 54 3.63 -2.65 -11.73
C PHE A 54 5.05 -2.67 -12.30
N GLY A 55 5.49 -3.74 -12.99
CA GLY A 55 6.87 -3.86 -13.46
C GLY A 55 7.91 -4.06 -12.35
N GLY A 56 7.47 -4.20 -11.10
CA GLY A 56 8.32 -4.47 -9.94
C GLY A 56 7.86 -3.79 -8.66
N LYS A 57 8.51 -4.13 -7.55
CA LYS A 57 8.12 -3.65 -6.21
C LYS A 57 8.25 -2.13 -6.06
N GLU A 58 9.25 -1.50 -6.69
CA GLU A 58 9.52 -0.07 -6.50
C GLU A 58 8.38 0.81 -7.06
N ALA A 59 7.79 0.40 -8.19
CA ALA A 59 6.63 1.09 -8.76
C ALA A 59 5.39 0.90 -7.89
N LEU A 60 5.16 -0.32 -7.40
CA LEU A 60 4.06 -0.61 -6.49
C LEU A 60 4.19 0.16 -5.16
N LEU A 61 5.40 0.27 -4.62
CA LEU A 61 5.66 1.04 -3.40
C LEU A 61 5.42 2.53 -3.60
N ARG A 62 5.71 3.10 -4.79
CA ARG A 62 5.36 4.49 -5.09
C ARG A 62 3.85 4.71 -5.04
N GLU A 63 3.07 3.88 -5.73
CA GLU A 63 1.60 4.00 -5.69
C GLU A 63 1.04 3.77 -4.28
N GLY A 64 1.62 2.84 -3.51
CA GLY A 64 1.26 2.63 -2.11
C GLY A 64 1.57 3.84 -1.24
N PHE A 65 2.67 4.55 -1.51
CA PHE A 65 3.05 5.78 -0.81
C PHE A 65 2.11 6.94 -1.15
N ASP A 66 1.74 7.08 -2.43
CA ASP A 66 0.77 8.08 -2.87
C ASP A 66 -0.57 7.87 -2.15
N ARG A 67 -1.07 6.63 -2.13
CA ARG A 67 -2.28 6.26 -1.39
C ARG A 67 -2.18 6.54 0.11
N LEU A 68 -1.05 6.21 0.71
CA LEU A 68 -0.83 6.48 2.13
C LEU A 68 -0.90 7.98 2.42
N THR A 69 -0.26 8.79 1.56
CA THR A 69 -0.28 10.26 1.67
C THR A 69 -1.69 10.82 1.48
N GLU A 70 -2.45 10.31 0.50
CA GLU A 70 -3.86 10.66 0.31
C GLU A 70 -4.72 10.35 1.53
N SER A 71 -4.46 9.22 2.22
CA SER A 71 -5.20 8.85 3.43
C SER A 71 -4.94 9.79 4.61
N TYR A 72 -3.73 10.36 4.71
CA TYR A 72 -3.41 11.39 5.71
C TYR A 72 -4.01 12.74 5.34
N ALA A 73 -3.93 13.14 4.06
CA ALA A 73 -4.52 14.39 3.58
C ALA A 73 -6.05 14.40 3.72
N ALA A 74 -6.70 13.25 3.61
CA ALA A 74 -8.14 13.10 3.84
C ALA A 74 -8.53 13.11 5.33
N GLY A 75 -7.58 12.82 6.23
CA GLY A 75 -7.79 12.77 7.69
C GLY A 75 -7.48 14.08 8.42
N GLU A 76 -6.78 15.01 7.79
CA GLU A 76 -6.34 16.27 8.38
C GLU A 76 -7.21 17.44 7.88
N GLU A 77 -8.06 17.99 8.76
CA GLU A 77 -8.44 19.40 8.66
C GLU A 77 -7.17 20.20 8.95
N LEU A 78 -6.50 20.63 7.89
CA LEU A 78 -5.24 21.38 7.90
C LEU A 78 -5.20 22.36 9.09
N ASP A 79 -4.25 22.18 10.01
CA ASP A 79 -3.97 23.25 10.93
C ASP A 79 -3.43 24.47 10.15
N ALA A 80 -3.60 25.66 10.73
CA ALA A 80 -3.28 26.92 10.07
C ALA A 80 -1.78 27.09 9.68
N SER A 81 -0.91 26.11 10.00
CA SER A 81 0.50 26.09 9.61
C SER A 81 0.79 25.24 8.36
N GLY A 82 -0.18 24.47 7.84
CA GLY A 82 -0.01 23.68 6.62
C GLY A 82 1.09 22.62 6.70
N ARG A 83 1.41 22.13 7.90
CA ARG A 83 2.49 21.19 8.15
C ARG A 83 1.92 19.85 8.59
N VAL A 84 1.97 18.85 7.72
CA VAL A 84 1.81 17.46 8.14
C VAL A 84 3.14 17.04 8.79
N GLU A 85 3.12 16.58 10.04
CA GLU A 85 4.28 15.97 10.69
C GLU A 85 4.12 14.44 10.65
N PRO A 86 4.44 13.77 9.52
CA PRO A 86 4.13 12.36 9.32
C PRO A 86 4.93 11.38 10.21
N PHE A 87 5.85 11.84 11.06
CA PHE A 87 6.76 10.97 11.84
C PHE A 87 7.03 11.44 13.28
N SER A 88 6.02 11.86 14.04
CA SER A 88 6.19 12.19 15.47
C SER A 88 6.03 10.99 16.44
N LEU A 89 6.52 9.81 16.04
CA LEU A 89 6.80 8.72 16.98
C LEU A 89 8.30 8.41 16.93
N LEU A 90 9.09 9.23 17.63
CA LEU A 90 10.29 8.84 18.40
C LEU A 90 10.88 10.07 19.11
#